data_AF-A0AAN9LYF2-F1
#
_entry.id   AF-A0AAN9LYF2-F1
#
_cell.length_a   1.000
_cell.length_b   1.000
_cell.length_c   1.000
_cell.angle_alpha   90.00
_cell.angle_beta   90.00
_cell.angle_gamma   90.00
#
_symmetry.space_group_name_H-M   'P 1'
#
loop_
_entity.id
_entity.type
_entity.pdbx_description
1 polymer ?
#
loop_
_entity_poly.entity_id
_entity_poly.type
_entity_poly.pdbx_seq_one_letter_code
_entity_poly.pdbx_strand_id
1 'polypeptide(L)'
;MILVPSEDIYDVPKTKEDLLNSISDIHYVDVGLNTAGAYLTNHDVFERISKRLMEGAPQLRFILHGTPRQWSDKQRDWIRNEKDKMLHLLNLKSLRVREK
;
A
#
# COMPACT_ATOMS: atom_id res chain seq x y z
N MET A 1 28.76 10.86 -34.60
CA MET A 1 27.42 11.13 -34.06
C MET A 1 27.29 10.34 -32.77
N ILE A 2 27.60 10.97 -31.65
CA ILE A 2 27.53 10.33 -30.32
C ILE A 2 26.06 10.38 -29.90
N LEU A 3 25.45 9.22 -29.71
CA LEU A 3 24.16 9.12 -29.05
C LEU A 3 24.41 9.50 -27.58
N VAL A 4 23.98 10.70 -27.22
CA VAL A 4 23.86 11.09 -25.81
C VAL A 4 22.84 10.12 -25.21
N PRO A 5 23.17 9.37 -24.14
CA PRO A 5 22.15 8.62 -23.41
C PRO A 5 21.10 9.64 -23.02
N SER A 6 19.83 9.40 -23.36
CA SER A 6 18.74 10.20 -22.80
C SER A 6 18.95 10.21 -21.30
N GLU A 7 19.18 11.38 -20.72
CA GLU A 7 19.17 11.54 -19.28
C GLU A 7 17.93 10.80 -18.79
N ASP A 8 18.09 9.89 -17.82
CA ASP A 8 16.95 9.27 -17.16
C ASP A 8 16.18 10.40 -16.50
N ILE A 9 15.23 10.98 -17.24
CA ILE A 9 14.30 11.98 -16.78
C ILE A 9 13.49 11.22 -15.74
N TYR A 10 13.85 11.39 -14.46
CA TYR A 10 12.95 11.10 -13.38
C TYR A 10 11.70 11.94 -13.66
N ASP A 11 10.67 11.30 -14.20
CA ASP A 11 9.41 11.94 -14.55
C ASP A 11 8.74 12.32 -13.24
N VAL A 12 9.09 13.50 -12.73
CA VAL A 12 8.54 14.03 -11.48
C VAL A 12 7.04 14.22 -11.73
N PRO A 13 6.18 13.52 -10.98
CA PRO A 13 4.74 13.60 -11.19
C PRO A 13 4.26 15.05 -11.11
N LYS A 14 3.60 15.51 -12.17
CA LYS A 14 3.10 16.91 -12.28
C LYS A 14 1.68 17.03 -11.74
N THR A 15 0.94 15.93 -11.72
CA THR A 15 -0.40 15.83 -11.15
C THR A 15 -0.47 14.76 -10.07
N LYS A 16 -1.54 14.82 -9.28
CA LYS A 16 -1.86 13.76 -8.30
C LYS A 16 -2.10 12.43 -9.00
N GLU A 17 -2.73 12.45 -10.16
CA GLU A 17 -3.04 11.27 -10.95
C GLU A 17 -1.77 10.60 -11.44
N ASP A 18 -0.81 11.38 -11.93
CA ASP A 18 0.51 10.90 -12.33
C ASP A 18 1.23 10.23 -11.15
N LEU A 19 1.19 10.88 -9.98
CA LEU A 19 1.83 10.35 -8.77
C LEU A 19 1.19 9.03 -8.34
N LEU A 20 -0.14 8.97 -8.33
CA LEU A 20 -0.85 7.75 -7.95
C LEU A 20 -0.62 6.62 -8.96
N ASN A 21 -0.52 6.96 -10.24
CA ASN A 21 -0.25 5.99 -11.30
C ASN A 21 1.20 5.51 -11.31
N SER A 22 2.15 6.30 -10.77
CA SER A 22 3.55 5.89 -10.66
C SER A 22 3.82 4.92 -9.51
N ILE A 23 2.84 4.67 -8.63
CA ILE A 23 2.99 3.77 -7.47
C ILE A 23 2.53 2.36 -7.85
N SER A 24 3.47 1.41 -7.90
CA SER A 24 3.16 -0.01 -8.10
C SER A 24 3.01 -0.79 -6.80
N ASP A 25 3.67 -0.34 -5.73
CA ASP A 25 3.80 -1.08 -4.48
C ASP A 25 3.68 -0.14 -3.26
N ILE A 26 2.85 -0.51 -2.29
CA ILE A 26 2.75 0.14 -0.98
C ILE A 26 3.30 -0.81 0.07
N HIS A 27 4.35 -0.38 0.76
CA HIS A 27 5.03 -1.16 1.78
C HIS A 27 4.69 -0.63 3.18
N TYR A 28 4.19 -1.49 4.06
CA TYR A 28 4.02 -1.20 5.49
C TYR A 28 5.23 -1.75 6.23
N VAL A 29 6.25 -0.90 6.46
CA VAL A 29 7.61 -1.35 6.81
C VAL A 29 7.84 -1.61 8.29
N ASP A 30 7.15 -0.90 9.19
CA ASP A 30 7.26 -1.15 10.62
C ASP A 30 6.01 -0.68 11.38
N VAL A 31 5.52 -1.51 12.30
CA VAL A 31 4.42 -1.21 13.22
C VAL A 31 4.97 -0.68 14.55
N GLY A 32 5.95 0.22 14.45
CA GLY A 32 6.55 0.94 15.58
C GLY A 32 5.65 2.02 16.17
N LEU A 33 4.47 2.26 15.58
CA LEU A 33 3.44 3.09 16.21
C LEU A 33 3.01 2.45 17.53
N ASN A 34 3.24 3.16 18.63
CA ASN A 34 2.71 2.82 19.96
C ASN A 34 1.24 3.24 20.13
N THR A 35 0.53 3.43 19.03
CA THR A 35 -0.88 3.81 18.96
C THR A 35 -1.55 3.08 17.80
N ALA A 36 -2.88 3.14 17.75
CA ALA A 36 -3.67 2.72 16.58
C ALA A 36 -3.22 3.46 15.30
N GLY A 37 -3.47 2.85 14.15
CA GLY A 37 -3.10 3.35 12.82
C GLY A 37 -1.88 2.65 12.20
N ALA A 38 -1.55 1.45 12.63
CA ALA A 38 -0.52 0.59 12.03
C ALA A 38 -0.90 0.12 10.62
N TYR A 39 -2.19 -0.12 10.37
CA TYR A 39 -2.71 -0.50 9.04
C TYR A 39 -3.97 0.30 8.67
N LEU A 40 -4.20 0.50 7.37
CA LEU A 40 -5.39 1.19 6.88
C LEU A 40 -6.64 0.33 7.09
N THR A 41 -7.62 0.91 7.78
CA THR A 41 -8.90 0.24 8.06
C THR A 41 -10.13 0.99 7.54
N ASN A 42 -9.91 2.11 6.85
CA ASN A 42 -10.98 2.92 6.28
C ASN A 42 -11.47 2.33 4.96
N HIS A 43 -12.73 1.90 4.92
CA HIS A 43 -13.37 1.29 3.76
C HIS A 43 -13.40 2.21 2.53
N ASP A 44 -13.68 3.51 2.72
CA ASP A 44 -13.81 4.48 1.62
C ASP A 44 -12.49 4.65 0.86
N VAL A 45 -11.36 4.45 1.54
CA VAL A 45 -10.04 4.48 0.90
C VAL A 45 -9.90 3.31 -0.08
N PHE A 46 -10.27 2.10 0.33
CA PHE A 46 -10.20 0.92 -0.54
C PHE A 46 -11.22 0.98 -1.68
N GLU A 47 -12.40 1.56 -1.45
CA GLU A 47 -13.36 1.80 -2.54
C GLU A 47 -12.79 2.72 -3.61
N ARG A 48 -12.16 3.82 -3.21
CA ARG A 48 -11.56 4.77 -4.16
C ARG A 48 -10.37 4.17 -4.91
N ILE A 49 -9.57 3.34 -4.25
CA ILE A 49 -8.48 2.59 -4.90
C ILE A 49 -9.07 1.61 -5.92
N SER A 50 -10.03 0.80 -5.51
CA SER A 50 -10.70 -0.17 -6.38
C SER A 50 -11.32 0.50 -7.62
N LYS A 51 -12.03 1.61 -7.41
CA LYS A 51 -12.63 2.39 -8.49
C LYS A 51 -11.59 2.86 -9.51
N ARG A 52 -10.47 3.46 -9.06
CA ARG A 52 -9.38 3.88 -9.96
C ARG A 52 -8.83 2.72 -10.79
N LEU A 53 -8.64 1.55 -10.17
CA LEU A 53 -8.12 0.37 -10.87
C LEU A 53 -9.12 -0.14 -11.93
N MET A 54 -10.42 -0.13 -11.63
CA MET A 54 -11.47 -0.46 -12.61
C MET A 54 -11.52 0.56 -13.77
N GLU A 55 -11.18 1.82 -13.52
CA GLU A 55 -11.08 2.88 -14.53
C GLU A 55 -9.77 2.83 -15.34
N GLY A 56 -8.93 1.80 -15.15
CA GLY A 56 -7.74 1.56 -15.95
C GLY A 56 -6.43 2.05 -15.34
N ALA A 57 -6.42 2.46 -14.06
CA ALA A 57 -5.18 2.80 -13.38
C ALA A 57 -4.23 1.57 -13.30
N PRO A 58 -2.90 1.79 -13.28
CA PRO A 58 -1.92 0.71 -13.15
C PRO A 58 -2.16 -0.14 -11.91
N GLN A 59 -1.76 -1.41 -12.00
CA GLN A 59 -1.90 -2.35 -10.91
C GLN A 59 -1.13 -1.91 -9.65
N LEU A 60 -1.78 -2.08 -8.50
CA LEU A 60 -1.20 -1.78 -7.19
C LEU A 60 -1.06 -3.06 -6.34
N ARG A 61 0.05 -3.17 -5.61
CA ARG A 61 0.31 -4.26 -4.65
C ARG A 61 0.55 -3.72 -3.25
N PHE A 62 0.04 -4.42 -2.26
CA PHE A 62 0.26 -4.13 -0.84
C PHE A 62 1.23 -5.14 -0.25
N ILE A 63 2.24 -4.66 0.46
CA ILE A 63 3.26 -5.50 1.09
C ILE A 63 3.31 -5.15 2.57
N LEU A 64 2.94 -6.12 3.40
CA LEU A 64 2.92 -5.97 4.85
C LEU A 64 4.20 -6.57 5.41
N HIS A 65 5.08 -5.73 5.94
CA HIS A 65 6.23 -6.19 6.72
C HIS A 65 5.84 -6.22 8.18
N GLY A 66 6.21 -7.29 8.86
CA GLY A 66 5.99 -7.41 10.29
C GLY A 66 6.49 -8.74 10.83
N THR A 67 6.85 -8.75 12.10
CA THR A 67 7.27 -9.99 12.75
C THR A 67 6.08 -10.68 13.40
N PRO A 68 6.08 -12.03 13.49
CA PRO A 68 5.08 -12.76 14.28
C PRO A 68 4.95 -12.24 15.71
N ARG A 69 6.06 -11.75 16.29
CA ARG A 69 6.08 -11.09 17.61
C ARG A 69 5.23 -9.82 17.64
N GLN A 70 5.36 -8.95 16.64
CA GLN A 70 4.56 -7.72 16.55
C GLN A 70 3.07 -8.03 16.35
N TRP A 71 2.74 -8.99 15.50
CA TRP A 71 1.34 -9.37 15.23
C TRP A 71 0.69 -10.20 16.35
N SER A 72 1.48 -10.67 17.32
CA SER A 72 0.98 -11.43 18.46
C SER A 72 1.08 -10.65 19.78
N ASP A 73 1.49 -9.39 19.73
CA ASP A 73 1.68 -8.55 20.91
C ASP A 73 0.33 -8.25 21.58
N LYS A 74 0.14 -8.81 22.78
CA LYS A 74 -1.10 -8.66 23.55
C LYS A 74 -1.31 -7.26 24.12
N GLN A 75 -0.24 -6.49 24.28
CA GLN A 75 -0.33 -5.10 24.74
C GLN A 75 -0.68 -4.15 23.58
N ARG A 76 -0.48 -4.61 22.34
CA ARG A 76 -0.72 -3.86 21.11
C ARG A 76 -1.60 -4.64 20.15
N ASP A 77 -2.70 -5.17 20.67
CA ASP A 77 -3.63 -6.03 19.92
C ASP A 77 -4.25 -5.34 18.69
N TRP A 78 -4.35 -4.00 18.72
CA TRP A 78 -4.77 -3.19 17.57
C TRP A 78 -3.94 -3.45 16.32
N ILE A 79 -2.65 -3.76 16.44
CA ILE A 79 -1.78 -4.06 15.29
C ILE A 79 -2.34 -5.27 14.52
N ARG A 80 -2.68 -6.34 15.24
CA ARG A 80 -3.28 -7.54 14.65
C ARG A 80 -4.67 -7.25 14.09
N ASN A 81 -5.50 -6.58 14.87
CA ASN A 81 -6.89 -6.30 14.49
C ASN A 81 -6.96 -5.41 13.23
N GLU A 82 -6.09 -4.40 13.13
CA GLU A 82 -6.00 -3.54 11.95
C GLU A 82 -5.41 -4.30 10.75
N LYS A 83 -4.40 -5.14 10.95
CA LYS A 83 -3.85 -6.00 9.88
C LYS A 83 -4.93 -6.91 9.30
N ASP A 84 -5.64 -7.62 10.16
CA ASP A 84 -6.66 -8.59 9.76
C ASP A 84 -7.83 -7.88 9.06
N LYS A 85 -8.22 -6.69 9.55
CA LYS A 85 -9.23 -5.84 8.89
C LYS A 85 -8.76 -5.34 7.53
N MET A 86 -7.51 -4.88 7.41
CA MET A 86 -6.93 -4.46 6.13
C MET A 86 -6.91 -5.63 5.13
N LEU A 87 -6.45 -6.81 5.53
CA LEU A 87 -6.45 -8.01 4.69
C LEU A 87 -7.85 -8.37 4.21
N HIS A 88 -8.86 -8.29 5.09
CA HIS A 88 -10.24 -8.50 4.73
C HIS A 88 -10.71 -7.51 3.65
N LEU A 89 -10.44 -6.22 3.82
CA LEU A 89 -10.81 -5.17 2.86
C LEU A 89 -10.10 -5.35 1.51
N LEU A 90 -8.82 -5.69 1.52
CA LEU A 90 -8.05 -5.99 0.31
C LEU A 90 -8.65 -7.18 -0.45
N ASN A 91 -9.01 -8.25 0.26
CA ASN A 91 -9.63 -9.44 -0.32
C ASN A 91 -11.01 -9.14 -0.92
N LEU A 92 -11.86 -8.35 -0.23
CA LEU A 92 -13.17 -7.93 -0.75
C LEU A 92 -13.06 -7.16 -2.08
N LYS A 93 -11.94 -6.49 -2.32
CA LYS A 93 -11.68 -5.70 -3.53
C LYS A 93 -10.76 -6.41 -4.52
N SER A 94 -10.42 -7.68 -4.28
CA SER A 94 -9.49 -8.46 -5.10
C SER A 94 -8.13 -7.77 -5.30
N LEU A 95 -7.69 -6.99 -4.32
CA LEU A 95 -6.41 -6.27 -4.35
C LEU A 95 -5.27 -7.20 -3.95
N ARG A 96 -4.14 -7.09 -4.66
CA ARG A 96 -2.99 -7.97 -4.43
C ARG A 96 -2.30 -7.61 -3.11
N VAL A 97 -2.10 -8.60 -2.25
CA VAL A 97 -1.40 -8.45 -0.97
C VAL A 97 -0.37 -9.55 -0.75
N ARG A 98 0.73 -9.21 -0.08
CA ARG A 98 1.75 -10.15 0.38
C ARG A 98 2.24 -9.77 1.77
N GLU A 99 2.27 -10.74 2.68
CA GLU A 99 2.98 -10.62 3.97
C GLU A 99 4.45 -11.02 3.77
N LYS A 100 5.38 -10.27 4.37
CA LYS A 100 6.83 -10.48 4.31
C LYS A 100 7.44 -10.48 5.70
#